data_AF-A0A1C3VR99-F1
#
_entry.id   AF-A0A1C3VR99-F1
#
_cell.length_a   1.000
_cell.length_b   1.000
_cell.length_c   1.000
_cell.angle_alpha   90.00
_cell.angle_beta   90.00
_cell.angle_gamma   90.00
#
_symmetry.space_group_name_H-M   'P 1'
#
loop_
_entity.id
_entity.type
_entity.pdbx_description
1 polymer ?
#
loop_
_entity_poly.entity_id
_entity_poly.type
_entity_poly.pdbx_seq_one_letter_code
_entity_poly.pdbx_strand_id
1 'polypeptide(L)'
;MTTTAFTGPLSTFTQKLDGTSSGYSDQGYALMSQRVSLTQNSTTAVTGRVDLPQGSQITGFNIDVTTAYDSATSATLTIGTAAAGTQYVGAVDAKTAGRAAPTLSAAQLTAMQNITTNHGVFVTVTPVGATTAGAVTVTVFYVQQPQAGDTP
;
A
#
# COMPACT_ATOMS: atom_id res chain seq x y z
N MET A 1 15.80 -9.25 -17.51
CA MET A 1 15.61 -9.68 -16.11
C MET A 1 14.74 -10.93 -16.14
N THR A 2 15.19 -12.01 -15.52
CA THR A 2 14.40 -13.24 -15.43
C THR A 2 13.45 -13.09 -14.24
N THR A 3 12.14 -13.12 -14.47
CA THR A 3 11.13 -13.02 -13.42
C THR A 3 10.60 -14.41 -13.10
N THR A 4 10.56 -14.75 -11.81
CA THR A 4 9.83 -15.93 -11.33
C THR A 4 8.39 -15.52 -11.06
N ALA A 5 7.42 -16.22 -11.65
CA ALA A 5 6.00 -16.02 -11.39
C ALA A 5 5.45 -17.19 -10.59
N PHE A 6 4.64 -16.89 -9.58
CA PHE A 6 3.82 -17.87 -8.89
C PHE A 6 2.37 -17.64 -9.32
N THR A 7 1.70 -18.71 -9.72
CA THR A 7 0.29 -18.70 -10.10
C THR A 7 -0.44 -19.56 -9.09
N GLY A 8 -1.09 -18.89 -8.14
CA GLY A 8 -1.81 -19.52 -7.03
C GLY A 8 -1.06 -19.59 -5.69
N PRO A 9 -1.67 -20.25 -4.70
CA PRO A 9 -1.13 -20.37 -3.34
C PRO A 9 0.18 -21.17 -3.28
N LEU A 10 1.02 -20.87 -2.28
CA LEU A 10 2.28 -21.55 -1.99
C LEU A 10 2.14 -22.46 -0.76
N SER A 11 2.78 -23.62 -0.82
CA SER A 11 2.99 -24.51 0.33
C SER A 11 4.45 -24.96 0.36
N THR A 12 4.99 -25.18 1.56
CA THR A 12 6.39 -25.57 1.79
C THR A 12 6.53 -26.97 2.40
N PHE A 13 5.42 -27.64 2.76
CA PHE A 13 5.42 -28.95 3.40
C PHE A 13 4.19 -29.80 2.99
N THR A 14 4.06 -30.99 3.58
CA THR A 14 2.89 -31.86 3.41
C THR A 14 1.62 -31.12 3.77
N GLN A 15 0.74 -30.97 2.79
CA GLN A 15 -0.50 -30.21 2.93
C GLN A 15 -1.55 -31.02 3.70
N LYS A 16 -2.35 -30.32 4.51
CA LYS A 16 -3.53 -30.89 5.15
C LYS A 16 -4.66 -31.01 4.12
N LEU A 17 -4.93 -32.23 3.67
CA LEU A 17 -6.13 -32.55 2.91
C LEU A 17 -7.37 -32.23 3.75
N ASP A 18 -8.29 -31.44 3.19
CA ASP A 18 -9.56 -31.10 3.83
C ASP A 18 -10.66 -32.16 3.65
N GLY A 19 -10.30 -33.35 3.15
CA GLY A 19 -11.23 -34.43 2.86
C GLY A 19 -11.81 -34.40 1.45
N THR A 20 -11.45 -33.41 0.62
CA THR A 20 -11.77 -33.35 -0.81
C THR A 20 -10.50 -33.44 -1.66
N SER A 21 -10.55 -34.15 -2.79
CA SER A 21 -9.39 -34.48 -3.66
C SER A 21 -8.65 -33.27 -4.29
N SER A 22 -9.00 -32.03 -3.93
CA SER A 22 -8.38 -30.80 -4.45
C SER A 22 -8.34 -29.66 -3.43
N GLY A 23 -8.63 -29.93 -2.16
CA GLY A 23 -8.70 -28.92 -1.11
C GLY A 23 -7.55 -29.06 -0.11
N TYR A 24 -6.53 -28.22 -0.27
CA TYR A 24 -5.52 -28.07 0.76
C TYR A 24 -5.83 -26.82 1.57
N SER A 25 -6.11 -27.02 2.85
CA SER A 25 -6.62 -25.99 3.78
C SER A 25 -5.52 -25.07 4.35
N ASP A 26 -4.26 -25.42 4.15
CA ASP A 26 -3.08 -24.80 4.76
C ASP A 26 -2.16 -24.10 3.75
N GLN A 27 -2.66 -23.82 2.55
CA GLN A 27 -1.93 -23.02 1.57
C GLN A 27 -2.02 -21.53 1.88
N GLY A 28 -0.93 -20.80 1.65
CA GLY A 28 -0.86 -19.36 1.86
C GLY A 28 -0.54 -18.61 0.58
N TYR A 29 -0.78 -17.30 0.57
CA TYR A 29 -0.33 -16.44 -0.52
C TYR A 29 1.02 -15.78 -0.21
N ALA A 30 1.76 -15.38 -1.25
CA ALA A 30 2.99 -14.63 -1.11
C ALA A 30 2.72 -13.16 -0.73
N LEU A 31 3.44 -12.66 0.27
CA LEU A 31 3.44 -11.23 0.61
C LEU A 31 4.43 -10.48 -0.28
N MET A 32 3.91 -9.55 -1.07
CA MET A 32 4.66 -8.69 -1.97
C MET A 32 4.83 -7.30 -1.38
N SER A 33 5.92 -6.62 -1.74
CA SER A 33 6.23 -5.28 -1.27
C SER A 33 6.65 -4.38 -2.42
N GLN A 34 6.09 -3.17 -2.48
CA GLN A 34 6.49 -2.12 -3.41
C GLN A 34 6.64 -0.80 -2.67
N ARG A 35 7.50 0.09 -3.17
CA ARG A 35 7.80 1.37 -2.51
C ARG A 35 7.70 2.55 -3.46
N VAL A 36 7.30 3.68 -2.91
CA VAL A 36 7.34 4.99 -3.56
C VAL A 36 7.91 6.02 -2.61
N SER A 37 8.79 6.88 -3.11
CA SER A 37 9.38 7.97 -2.34
C SER A 37 8.89 9.30 -2.89
N LEU A 38 8.48 10.19 -1.99
CA LEU A 38 8.03 11.53 -2.29
C LEU A 38 8.99 12.52 -1.65
N THR A 39 9.59 13.34 -2.48
CA THR A 39 10.34 14.52 -2.04
C THR A 39 9.48 15.75 -2.26
N GLN A 40 9.64 16.68 -1.35
CA GLN A 40 8.89 17.91 -1.32
C GLN A 40 9.11 18.79 -2.57
N ASN A 41 8.06 19.53 -2.98
CA ASN A 41 8.08 20.40 -4.16
C ASN A 41 7.35 21.74 -3.89
N SER A 42 7.99 22.59 -3.09
CA SER A 42 7.47 23.92 -2.72
C SER A 42 6.08 23.84 -2.06
N THR A 43 5.10 24.63 -2.53
CA THR A 43 3.73 24.69 -1.99
C THR A 43 2.76 23.67 -2.59
N THR A 44 3.19 22.88 -3.58
CA THR A 44 2.30 22.01 -4.33
C THR A 44 2.20 20.64 -3.66
N ALA A 45 1.01 20.03 -3.70
CA ALA A 45 0.85 18.64 -3.30
C ALA A 45 1.69 17.72 -4.20
N VAL A 46 2.45 16.81 -3.59
CA VAL A 46 3.28 15.84 -4.31
C VAL A 46 2.58 14.48 -4.24
N THR A 47 2.42 13.84 -5.40
CA THR A 47 1.77 12.52 -5.49
C THR A 47 2.69 11.52 -6.18
N GLY A 48 2.77 10.32 -5.62
CA GLY A 48 3.37 9.16 -6.25
C GLY A 48 2.38 8.01 -6.34
N ARG A 49 2.69 7.05 -7.18
CA ARG A 49 1.79 5.95 -7.52
C ARG A 49 2.52 4.62 -7.48
N VAL A 50 1.85 3.60 -6.97
CA VAL A 50 2.26 2.20 -7.02
C VAL A 50 1.17 1.41 -7.73
N ASP A 51 1.55 0.53 -8.64
CA ASP A 51 0.65 -0.34 -9.38
C ASP A 51 0.49 -1.69 -8.70
N LEU A 52 -0.75 -2.05 -8.38
CA LEU A 52 -1.11 -3.33 -7.80
C LEU A 52 -2.05 -4.08 -8.78
N PRO A 53 -1.96 -5.42 -8.87
CA PRO A 53 -2.92 -6.19 -9.63
C PRO A 53 -4.32 -6.08 -9.06
N GLN A 54 -5.32 -6.12 -9.93
CA GLN A 54 -6.73 -6.10 -9.52
C GLN A 54 -7.03 -7.18 -8.49
N GLY A 55 -7.96 -6.89 -7.58
CA GLY A 55 -8.39 -7.83 -6.54
C GLY A 55 -7.34 -8.12 -5.46
N SER A 56 -6.15 -7.50 -5.51
CA SER A 56 -5.15 -7.66 -4.45
C SER A 56 -5.69 -7.21 -3.09
N GLN A 57 -5.24 -7.88 -2.04
CA GLN A 57 -5.44 -7.48 -0.67
C GLN A 57 -4.22 -6.69 -0.19
N ILE A 58 -4.43 -5.48 0.32
CA ILE A 58 -3.37 -4.70 0.97
C ILE A 58 -3.34 -5.11 2.45
N THR A 59 -2.19 -5.57 2.93
CA THR A 59 -2.05 -6.02 4.33
C THR A 59 -1.52 -4.91 5.24
N GLY A 60 -0.85 -3.90 4.68
CA GLY A 60 -0.38 -2.77 5.45
C GLY A 60 0.45 -1.78 4.67
N PHE A 61 0.77 -0.69 5.36
CA PHE A 61 1.64 0.37 4.87
C PHE A 61 2.71 0.68 5.91
N ASN A 62 3.93 0.86 5.42
CA ASN A 62 5.03 1.42 6.18
C ASN A 62 5.28 2.83 5.66
N ILE A 63 4.95 3.83 6.48
CA ILE A 63 5.12 5.25 6.14
C ILE A 63 6.30 5.78 6.93
N ASP A 64 7.40 6.03 6.23
CA ASP A 64 8.68 6.47 6.79
C ASP A 64 8.99 7.90 6.38
N VAL A 65 8.81 8.85 7.29
CA VAL A 65 9.20 10.25 7.10
C VAL A 65 10.68 10.37 7.45
N THR A 66 11.54 10.33 6.44
CA THR A 66 13.00 10.43 6.63
C THR A 66 13.46 11.86 6.88
N THR A 67 12.73 12.83 6.31
CA THR A 67 12.94 14.26 6.54
C THR A 67 11.58 14.91 6.81
N ALA A 68 11.43 15.48 8.00
CA ALA A 68 10.23 16.21 8.39
C ALA A 68 9.95 17.37 7.41
N TYR A 69 8.67 17.55 7.07
CA TYR A 69 8.24 18.66 6.23
C TYR A 69 8.22 19.97 7.02
N ASP A 70 8.91 21.01 6.55
CA ASP A 70 9.03 22.33 7.19
C ASP A 70 7.90 23.31 6.83
N SER A 71 6.80 22.82 6.25
CA SER A 71 5.64 23.63 5.84
C SER A 71 5.08 24.49 6.98
N ALA A 72 4.60 25.69 6.65
CA ALA A 72 4.18 26.68 7.63
C ALA A 72 3.07 26.17 8.57
N THR A 73 2.02 25.54 8.03
CA THR A 73 0.87 25.11 8.83
C THR A 73 0.87 23.60 9.06
N SER A 74 0.71 22.79 8.00
CA SER A 74 0.58 21.34 8.07
C SER A 74 1.19 20.66 6.84
N ALA A 75 1.65 19.42 6.97
CA ALA A 75 1.98 18.55 5.85
C ALA A 75 1.25 17.22 6.01
N THR A 76 0.14 17.07 5.30
CA THR A 76 -0.75 15.93 5.49
C THR A 76 -0.48 14.88 4.42
N LEU A 77 -0.14 13.66 4.84
CA LEU A 77 -0.03 12.50 3.96
C LEU A 77 -1.34 11.71 3.93
N THR A 78 -1.82 11.39 2.74
CA THR A 78 -2.98 10.53 2.51
C THR A 78 -2.65 9.43 1.50
N ILE A 79 -3.35 8.30 1.62
CA ILE A 79 -3.22 7.18 0.68
C ILE A 79 -4.61 6.76 0.22
N GLY A 80 -4.79 6.65 -1.10
CA GLY A 80 -6.09 6.36 -1.68
C GLY A 80 -6.03 5.80 -3.10
N THR A 81 -7.22 5.74 -3.71
CA THR A 81 -7.42 5.23 -5.08
C THR A 81 -7.18 6.28 -6.15
N ALA A 82 -6.97 7.54 -5.75
CA ALA A 82 -6.63 8.68 -6.59
C ALA A 82 -5.76 9.67 -5.80
N ALA A 83 -5.17 10.65 -6.48
CA ALA A 83 -4.40 11.71 -5.83
C ALA A 83 -5.24 12.41 -4.74
N ALA A 84 -4.62 12.65 -3.58
CA ALA A 84 -5.25 13.17 -2.36
C ALA A 84 -6.42 12.33 -1.81
N GLY A 85 -6.60 11.10 -2.29
CA GLY A 85 -7.56 10.15 -1.76
C GLY A 85 -7.21 9.68 -0.35
N THR A 86 -8.21 9.30 0.42
CA THR A 86 -8.11 8.87 1.83
C THR A 86 -8.67 7.46 2.07
N GLN A 87 -8.95 6.73 0.98
CA GLN A 87 -9.62 5.43 1.03
C GLN A 87 -8.84 4.36 1.78
N TYR A 88 -7.51 4.46 1.84
CA TYR A 88 -6.65 3.48 2.52
C TYR A 88 -6.01 4.04 3.79
N VAL A 89 -5.46 5.25 3.75
CA VAL A 89 -4.88 5.93 4.91
C VAL A 89 -5.33 7.39 4.95
N GLY A 90 -5.80 7.81 6.12
CA GLY A 90 -6.22 9.18 6.39
C GLY A 90 -5.09 9.98 7.04
N ALA A 91 -5.13 11.29 6.80
CA ALA A 91 -4.30 12.36 7.37
C ALA A 91 -3.19 11.96 8.36
N VAL A 92 -2.07 11.46 7.84
CA VAL A 92 -0.83 11.25 8.60
C VAL A 92 -0.03 12.56 8.60
N ASP A 93 0.49 12.96 9.76
CA ASP A 93 1.35 14.15 9.85
C ASP A 93 2.77 13.85 9.37
N ALA A 94 3.18 14.50 8.29
CA ALA A 94 4.52 14.41 7.72
C ALA A 94 5.49 15.49 8.26
N LYS A 95 5.04 16.37 9.17
CA LYS A 95 5.92 17.34 9.87
C LYS A 95 6.75 16.70 10.98
N THR A 96 6.45 15.47 11.35
CA THR A 96 7.22 14.70 12.33
C THR A 96 8.05 13.64 11.61
N ALA A 97 9.37 13.66 11.81
CA ALA A 97 10.24 12.63 11.28
C ALA A 97 10.05 11.31 12.05
N GLY A 98 10.17 10.19 11.35
CA GLY A 98 10.01 8.85 11.90
C GLY A 98 8.97 8.01 11.16
N ARG A 99 8.70 6.83 11.70
CA ARG A 99 7.68 5.92 11.18
C ARG A 99 6.32 6.30 11.76
N ALA A 100 5.35 6.59 10.88
CA ALA A 100 3.99 6.78 11.31
C ALA A 100 3.29 5.43 11.58
N ALA A 101 2.50 5.37 12.64
CA ALA A 101 1.65 4.22 12.99
C ALA A 101 0.17 4.67 13.03
N PRO A 102 -0.47 4.87 11.85
CA PRO A 102 -1.85 5.35 11.81
C PRO A 102 -2.85 4.28 12.28
N THR A 103 -3.86 4.70 13.04
CA THR A 103 -5.02 3.86 13.32
C THR A 103 -5.99 3.95 12.13
N LEU A 104 -6.29 2.80 11.53
CA LEU A 104 -7.17 2.72 10.36
C LEU A 104 -8.62 2.51 10.79
N SER A 105 -9.54 3.20 10.13
CA SER A 105 -10.98 3.00 10.33
C SER A 105 -11.44 1.66 9.74
N ALA A 106 -12.60 1.16 10.19
CA ALA A 106 -13.19 -0.06 9.64
C ALA A 106 -13.45 0.05 8.12
N ALA A 107 -13.78 1.23 7.61
CA ALA A 107 -13.97 1.48 6.18
C ALA A 107 -12.66 1.35 5.39
N GLN A 108 -11.56 1.89 5.92
CA GLN A 108 -10.23 1.78 5.31
C GLN A 108 -9.74 0.33 5.31
N LEU A 109 -9.92 -0.39 6.42
CA LEU A 109 -9.60 -1.81 6.51
C LEU A 109 -10.40 -2.62 5.49
N THR A 110 -11.70 -2.33 5.34
CA THR A 110 -12.56 -2.99 4.34
C THR A 110 -12.08 -2.72 2.92
N ALA A 111 -11.71 -1.47 2.60
CA ALA A 111 -11.17 -1.10 1.29
C ALA A 111 -9.82 -1.78 1.00
N MET A 112 -9.02 -2.05 2.03
CA MET A 112 -7.75 -2.77 1.90
C MET A 112 -7.92 -4.27 1.68
N GLN A 113 -9.04 -4.88 2.12
CA GLN A 113 -9.25 -6.32 1.97
C GLN A 113 -9.34 -6.76 0.50
N ASN A 114 -9.84 -5.89 -0.37
CA ASN A 114 -9.94 -6.15 -1.80
C ASN A 114 -10.00 -4.82 -2.57
N ILE A 115 -8.98 -4.53 -3.37
CA ILE A 115 -8.91 -3.29 -4.16
C ILE A 115 -9.80 -3.30 -5.42
N THR A 116 -10.54 -4.38 -5.65
CA THR A 116 -11.47 -4.57 -6.77
C THR A 116 -10.81 -4.30 -8.12
N THR A 117 -11.28 -3.32 -8.89
CA THR A 117 -10.74 -2.92 -10.19
C THR A 117 -9.67 -1.83 -10.09
N ASN A 118 -9.35 -1.36 -8.89
CA ASN A 118 -8.35 -0.31 -8.74
C ASN A 118 -6.94 -0.88 -8.87
N HIS A 119 -6.18 -0.35 -9.83
CA HIS A 119 -4.79 -0.71 -10.05
C HIS A 119 -3.81 0.24 -9.37
N GLY A 120 -4.24 1.46 -9.02
CA GLY A 120 -3.37 2.51 -8.50
C GLY A 120 -3.53 2.74 -7.00
N VAL A 121 -2.45 2.60 -6.26
CA VAL A 121 -2.33 3.16 -4.91
C VAL A 121 -1.60 4.48 -5.03
N PHE A 122 -2.30 5.58 -4.72
CA PHE A 122 -1.76 6.93 -4.77
C PHE A 122 -1.40 7.37 -3.36
N VAL A 123 -0.16 7.82 -3.20
CA VAL A 123 0.35 8.43 -1.97
C VAL A 123 0.51 9.91 -2.27
N THR A 124 -0.13 10.76 -1.48
CA THR A 124 -0.07 12.21 -1.66
C THR A 124 0.35 12.88 -0.36
N VAL A 125 1.28 13.82 -0.44
CA VAL A 125 1.58 14.77 0.64
C VAL A 125 1.10 16.14 0.22
N THR A 126 0.23 16.74 1.03
CA THR A 126 -0.31 18.09 0.82
C THR A 126 0.24 19.03 1.89
N PRO A 127 1.30 19.81 1.58
CA PRO A 127 1.79 20.85 2.47
C PRO A 127 0.91 22.09 2.42
N VAL A 128 0.82 22.82 3.53
CA VAL A 128 0.16 24.13 3.64
C VAL A 128 1.22 25.17 4.00
N GLY A 129 1.54 26.00 3.01
CA GLY A 129 2.61 27.00 3.07
C GLY A 129 3.85 26.59 2.28
N ALA A 130 4.77 27.53 2.11
CA ALA A 130 6.06 27.25 1.50
C ALA A 130 6.79 26.19 2.35
N THR A 131 7.38 25.22 1.68
CA THR A 131 8.17 24.19 2.31
C THR A 131 9.45 24.05 1.47
N THR A 132 10.57 23.80 2.12
CA THR A 132 11.90 23.73 1.49
C THR A 132 12.62 22.42 1.80
N ALA A 133 12.12 21.67 2.78
CA ALA A 133 12.57 20.33 3.11
C ALA A 133 11.37 19.40 3.34
N GLY A 134 11.54 18.13 2.95
CA GLY A 134 10.57 17.08 3.23
C GLY A 134 10.82 15.85 2.37
N ALA A 135 10.83 14.68 2.99
CA ALA A 135 10.98 13.41 2.30
C ALA A 135 10.26 12.30 3.07
N VAL A 136 9.44 11.54 2.34
CA VAL A 136 8.72 10.38 2.87
C VAL A 136 8.84 9.23 1.90
N THR A 137 9.05 8.03 2.43
CA THR A 137 8.99 6.79 1.67
C THR A 137 7.84 5.95 2.20
N VAL A 138 6.95 5.54 1.31
CA VAL A 138 5.85 4.65 1.63
C VAL A 138 6.11 3.30 0.99
N THR A 139 6.08 2.27 1.83
CA THR A 139 6.15 0.87 1.40
C THR A 139 4.78 0.24 1.56
N VAL A 140 4.23 -0.29 0.47
CA VAL A 140 2.95 -0.98 0.42
C VAL A 140 3.21 -2.48 0.49
N PHE A 141 2.53 -3.17 1.41
CA PHE A 141 2.52 -4.63 1.48
C PHE A 141 1.18 -5.15 0.97
N TYR A 142 1.22 -6.09 0.04
CA TYR A 142 0.02 -6.61 -0.59
C TYR A 142 0.18 -8.09 -0.95
N VAL A 143 -0.96 -8.73 -1.11
CA VAL A 143 -1.11 -10.13 -1.51
C VAL A 143 -1.94 -10.15 -2.78
N GLN A 144 -1.46 -10.86 -3.79
CA GLN A 144 -2.22 -11.09 -5.02
C GLN A 144 -3.23 -12.20 -4.78
N GLN A 145 -4.51 -11.92 -5.03
CA GLN A 145 -5.57 -12.93 -4.95
C GLN A 145 -5.86 -13.46 -6.36
N PRO A 146 -6.10 -14.78 -6.50
CA PRO A 146 -6.42 -15.38 -7.78
C PRO A 146 -7.70 -14.76 -8.35
N GLN A 147 -7.63 -14.34 -9.61
CA GLN A 147 -8.75 -13.79 -10.35
C GLN A 147 -9.45 -14.88 -11.15
N ALA A 148 -10.73 -14.67 -11.45
CA ALA A 148 -11.48 -15.56 -12.33
C ALA A 148 -10.82 -15.57 -13.72
N GLY A 149 -10.18 -16.69 -14.07
CA GLY A 149 -9.43 -16.86 -15.33
C GLY A 149 -7.92 -17.03 -15.16
N ASP A 150 -7.38 -16.91 -13.95
CA ASP A 150 -5.98 -17.24 -13.68
C ASP A 150 -5.79 -18.77 -13.78
N THR A 151 -5.30 -19.25 -14.92
CA THR A 151 -4.84 -20.63 -15.08
C THR A 151 -3.37 -20.74 -14.68
N PRO A 152 -2.96 -21.82 -14.00
CA PRO A 152 -1.55 -22.10 -13.74
C PRO A 152 -0.74 -22.33 -15.02
#